data_AF-A0A816GLQ0-F1
#
_entry.id   AF-A0A816GLQ0-F1
#
_cell.length_a   1.000
_cell.length_b   1.000
_cell.length_c   1.000
_cell.angle_alpha   90.00
_cell.angle_beta   90.00
_cell.angle_gamma   90.00
#
_symmetry.space_group_name_H-M   'P 1'
#
loop_
_entity.id
_entity.type
_entity.pdbx_description
1 polymer ?
#
loop_
_entity_poly.entity_id
_entity_poly.type
_entity_poly.pdbx_seq_one_letter_code
_entity_poly.pdbx_strand_id
1 'polypeptide(L)'
;RTTIVIAHRLSTIQNADHIYVLDKGSVIEEGTHETLMSKEDGRYKTMLKTQEMTRITDQDQDDLMNIGTAIATDGKQLSQRADASKIDIGSVADQFVCFTITGSKLVRRIRSQAFACLLRQEVAYFDRSENSSGAIYARLASNATALQDMIGTRLGAICEALALSGFGLLFGFTFSWQLTLISVLLFSIQLTVSGICIHLSAQLKEKCDQYSSRANSVGPSLFEPF
;
A
#
# COMPACT_ATOMS: atom_id res chain seq x y z
N ARG A 1 27.11 -29.39 -26.94
CA ARG A 1 26.29 -28.17 -27.15
C ARG A 1 26.71 -27.17 -26.09
N THR A 2 27.17 -25.97 -26.47
CA THR A 2 27.61 -24.94 -25.52
C THR A 2 26.46 -23.98 -25.26
N THR A 3 26.22 -23.59 -24.01
CA THR A 3 25.15 -22.65 -23.64
C THR A 3 25.73 -21.62 -22.68
N ILE A 4 25.57 -20.34 -23.02
CA ILE A 4 26.00 -19.21 -22.20
C ILE A 4 24.73 -18.54 -21.70
N VAL A 5 24.59 -18.36 -20.39
CA VAL A 5 23.39 -17.79 -19.76
C VAL A 5 23.81 -16.61 -18.89
N ILE A 6 23.18 -15.45 -19.13
CA ILE A 6 23.26 -14.30 -18.23
C ILE A 6 22.15 -14.46 -17.20
N ALA A 7 22.52 -14.83 -15.96
CA ALA A 7 21.57 -15.18 -14.93
C ALA A 7 21.55 -14.14 -13.80
N HIS A 8 20.34 -13.74 -13.40
CA HIS A 8 20.10 -12.92 -12.21
C HIS A 8 19.50 -13.71 -11.04
N ARG A 9 19.03 -14.94 -11.29
CA ARG A 9 18.36 -15.80 -10.31
C ARG A 9 19.31 -16.86 -9.77
N LEU A 10 19.35 -17.00 -8.44
CA LEU A 10 20.22 -17.95 -7.74
C LEU A 10 20.12 -19.40 -8.24
N SER A 11 18.91 -19.87 -8.52
CA SER A 11 18.65 -21.24 -9.00
C SER A 11 19.29 -21.55 -10.36
N THR A 12 19.49 -20.54 -11.20
CA THR A 12 20.14 -20.68 -12.51
C THR A 12 21.66 -20.63 -12.37
N ILE A 13 22.16 -19.91 -11.38
CA ILE A 13 23.59 -19.74 -11.11
C ILE A 13 24.17 -20.97 -10.39
N GLN A 14 23.45 -21.57 -9.44
CA GLN A 14 23.92 -22.72 -8.65
C GLN A 14 24.18 -23.99 -9.48
N ASN A 15 23.40 -24.19 -10.55
CA ASN A 15 23.48 -25.39 -11.39
C ASN A 15 24.40 -25.21 -12.62
N ALA A 16 25.18 -24.12 -12.67
CA ALA A 16 26.09 -23.86 -13.78
C ALA A 16 27.39 -24.65 -13.62
N ASP A 17 27.84 -25.27 -14.70
CA ASP A 17 29.12 -26.01 -14.74
C ASP A 17 30.31 -25.07 -14.50
N HIS A 18 30.22 -23.83 -14.96
CA HIS A 18 31.23 -22.79 -14.75
C HIS A 18 30.58 -21.40 -14.67
N ILE A 19 30.96 -20.62 -13.66
CA ILE A 19 30.44 -19.29 -13.37
C ILE A 19 31.54 -18.26 -13.62
N TYR A 20 31.18 -17.17 -14.31
CA TYR A 20 32.00 -15.98 -14.50
C TYR A 20 31.31 -14.77 -13.86
N VAL A 21 32.00 -14.08 -12.97
CA VAL A 21 31.52 -12.87 -12.31
C VAL A 21 32.17 -11.68 -12.97
N LEU A 22 31.35 -10.77 -13.48
CA LEU A 22 31.80 -9.54 -14.13
C LEU A 22 31.61 -8.35 -13.18
N ASP A 23 32.63 -7.50 -13.08
CA ASP A 23 32.53 -6.18 -12.46
C ASP A 23 33.25 -5.15 -13.34
N LYS A 24 32.60 -4.01 -13.57
CA LYS A 24 33.10 -2.92 -14.45
C LYS A 24 33.62 -3.36 -15.82
N GLY A 25 33.00 -4.38 -16.42
CA GLY A 25 33.36 -4.87 -17.76
C GLY A 25 34.59 -5.80 -17.80
N SER A 26 35.11 -6.23 -16.65
CA SER A 26 36.17 -7.24 -16.56
C SER A 26 35.68 -8.45 -15.75
N VAL A 27 36.17 -9.64 -16.09
CA VAL A 27 35.94 -10.86 -15.29
C VAL A 27 36.81 -10.77 -14.05
N ILE A 28 36.17 -10.71 -12.88
CA ILE A 28 36.85 -10.56 -11.58
C ILE A 28 36.99 -11.90 -10.86
N GLU A 29 36.07 -12.84 -11.10
CA GLU A 29 36.08 -14.17 -10.49
C GLU A 29 35.55 -15.20 -11.48
N GLU A 30 36.17 -16.37 -11.49
CA GLU A 30 35.72 -17.52 -12.25
C GLU A 30 35.85 -18.79 -11.40
N GLY A 31 34.94 -19.75 -11.60
CA GLY A 31 35.01 -21.06 -10.96
C GLY A 31 33.67 -21.78 -10.94
N THR A 32 33.60 -22.85 -10.16
CA THR A 32 32.34 -23.52 -9.79
C THR A 32 31.69 -22.80 -8.61
N HIS A 33 30.41 -23.07 -8.35
CA HIS A 33 29.69 -22.51 -7.20
C HIS A 33 30.46 -22.72 -5.88
N GLU A 34 30.94 -23.94 -5.64
CA GLU A 34 31.67 -24.31 -4.42
C GLU A 34 32.98 -23.53 -4.26
N THR A 35 33.74 -23.38 -5.36
CA THR A 35 35.02 -22.68 -5.38
C THR A 35 34.86 -21.18 -5.13
N LEU A 36 33.77 -20.58 -5.61
CA LEU A 36 33.48 -19.16 -5.39
C LEU A 36 32.92 -18.89 -3.99
N MET A 37 32.28 -19.89 -3.36
CA MET A 37 31.76 -19.80 -1.99
C MET A 37 32.84 -19.94 -0.92
N SER A 38 33.90 -20.70 -1.20
CA SER A 38 35.03 -20.91 -0.29
C SER A 38 35.92 -19.66 -0.14
N LYS A 39 35.88 -18.73 -1.10
CA LYS A 39 36.55 -17.43 -0.99
C LYS A 39 35.88 -16.58 0.08
N GLU A 40 36.65 -16.12 1.05
CA GLU A 40 36.12 -15.41 2.22
C GLU A 40 35.59 -14.01 1.86
N ASP A 41 36.27 -13.32 0.94
CA ASP A 41 35.95 -11.95 0.47
C ASP A 41 35.55 -11.91 -1.02
N GLY A 42 34.74 -12.88 -1.46
CA GLY A 42 34.31 -12.99 -2.85
C GLY A 42 33.18 -12.03 -3.24
N ARG A 43 33.27 -11.42 -4.42
CA ARG A 43 32.19 -10.56 -4.97
C ARG A 43 30.93 -11.37 -5.23
N TYR A 44 31.08 -12.60 -5.71
CA TYR A 44 30.02 -13.58 -5.87
C TYR A 44 29.21 -13.78 -4.57
N LYS A 45 29.90 -14.04 -3.47
CA LYS A 45 29.32 -14.32 -2.15
C LYS A 45 28.56 -13.12 -1.59
N THR A 46 29.10 -11.92 -1.78
CA THR A 46 28.43 -10.68 -1.38
C THR A 46 27.10 -10.51 -2.12
N MET A 47 27.10 -10.71 -3.43
CA MET A 47 25.88 -10.64 -4.25
C MET A 47 24.84 -11.69 -3.83
N LEU A 48 25.28 -12.91 -3.50
CA LEU A 48 24.39 -13.98 -3.03
C LEU A 48 23.76 -13.68 -1.68
N LYS A 49 24.55 -13.21 -0.70
CA LYS A 49 24.04 -12.85 0.62
C LYS A 49 22.95 -11.78 0.53
N THR A 50 23.11 -10.79 -0.34
CA THR A 50 22.08 -9.77 -0.58
C THR A 50 20.78 -10.39 -1.10
N GLN A 51 20.86 -11.35 -2.03
CA GLN A 51 19.67 -12.01 -2.60
C GLN A 51 19.00 -12.99 -1.62
N GLU A 52 19.77 -13.73 -0.82
CA GLU A 52 19.21 -14.58 0.25
C GLU A 52 18.54 -13.76 1.34
N MET A 53 19.14 -12.63 1.74
CA MET A 53 18.57 -11.74 2.75
C MET A 53 17.23 -11.16 2.30
N THR A 54 17.06 -10.78 1.02
CA THR A 54 15.76 -10.37 0.46
C THR A 54 14.71 -11.47 0.58
N ARG A 55 15.10 -12.73 0.34
CA ARG A 55 14.18 -13.87 0.41
C ARG A 55 13.79 -14.23 1.84
N ILE A 56 14.72 -14.09 2.78
CA ILE A 56 14.48 -14.29 4.21
C ILE A 56 13.61 -13.16 4.75
N THR A 57 13.81 -11.90 4.36
CA THR A 57 12.89 -10.82 4.75
C THR A 57 11.47 -11.03 4.26
N ASP A 58 11.25 -11.58 3.06
CA ASP A 58 9.88 -11.85 2.59
C ASP A 58 9.21 -13.05 3.31
N GLN A 59 9.99 -14.07 3.70
CA GLN A 59 9.48 -15.29 4.32
C GLN A 59 9.36 -15.20 5.85
N ASP A 60 10.34 -14.57 6.52
CA ASP A 60 10.26 -14.24 7.94
C ASP A 60 9.22 -13.16 8.20
N GLN A 61 8.94 -12.25 7.27
CA GLN A 61 7.90 -11.22 7.47
C GLN A 61 6.48 -11.80 7.38
N ASP A 62 6.26 -12.86 6.59
CA ASP A 62 5.00 -13.61 6.57
C ASP A 62 4.86 -14.50 7.84
N ASP A 63 5.94 -15.15 8.31
CA ASP A 63 5.91 -15.98 9.53
C ASP A 63 5.92 -15.15 10.83
N LEU A 64 6.66 -14.03 10.90
CA LEU A 64 6.60 -13.05 11.99
C LEU A 64 5.28 -12.28 11.99
N MET A 65 4.64 -12.05 10.83
CA MET A 65 3.26 -11.55 10.83
C MET A 65 2.32 -12.57 11.44
N ASN A 66 2.47 -13.86 11.12
CA ASN A 66 1.57 -14.92 11.59
C ASN A 66 1.76 -15.22 13.09
N ILE A 67 3.01 -15.30 13.56
CA ILE A 67 3.39 -15.45 14.97
C ILE A 67 3.05 -14.16 15.75
N GLY A 68 3.29 -12.98 15.19
CA GLY A 68 2.88 -11.70 15.78
C GLY A 68 1.37 -11.59 15.97
N THR A 69 0.57 -12.06 14.99
CA THR A 69 -0.88 -12.16 15.16
C THR A 69 -1.30 -13.28 16.11
N ALA A 70 -0.60 -14.42 16.16
CA ALA A 70 -0.93 -15.50 17.10
C ALA A 70 -0.61 -15.09 18.56
N ILE A 71 0.52 -14.43 18.81
CA ILE A 71 0.89 -13.88 20.12
C ILE A 71 -0.05 -12.71 20.51
N ALA A 72 -0.48 -11.88 19.55
CA ALA A 72 -1.51 -10.88 19.81
C ALA A 72 -2.90 -11.48 20.10
N THR A 73 -3.15 -12.72 19.65
CA THR A 73 -4.39 -13.45 19.93
C THR A 73 -4.32 -14.19 21.27
N ASP A 74 -3.15 -14.72 21.63
CA ASP A 74 -2.93 -15.47 22.87
C ASP A 74 -2.71 -14.56 24.09
N GLY A 75 -2.05 -13.40 23.90
CA GLY A 75 -1.99 -12.32 24.89
C GLY A 75 -3.36 -11.72 25.22
N LYS A 76 -4.33 -11.79 24.30
CA LYS A 76 -5.71 -11.37 24.53
C LYS A 76 -6.50 -12.35 25.40
N GLN A 77 -6.18 -13.65 25.41
CA GLN A 77 -6.90 -14.61 26.26
C GLN A 77 -6.45 -14.60 27.72
N LEU A 78 -5.16 -14.33 27.98
CA LEU A 78 -4.66 -14.17 29.35
C LEU A 78 -4.96 -12.78 29.94
N SER A 79 -5.10 -11.74 29.10
CA SER A 79 -5.57 -10.41 29.53
C SER A 79 -7.09 -10.35 29.72
N GLN A 80 -7.88 -11.17 29.01
CA GLN A 80 -9.36 -11.20 29.14
C GLN A 80 -9.88 -11.68 30.50
N ARG A 81 -9.04 -12.27 31.36
CA ARG A 81 -9.45 -12.66 32.72
C ARG A 81 -9.02 -11.67 33.81
N ALA A 82 -8.27 -10.61 33.47
CA ALA A 82 -7.73 -9.67 34.44
C ALA A 82 -8.17 -8.20 34.29
N ASP A 83 -8.76 -7.79 33.16
CA ASP A 83 -8.96 -6.35 32.88
C ASP A 83 -10.41 -5.91 32.59
N ALA A 84 -11.37 -6.44 33.36
CA ALA A 84 -12.74 -5.93 33.38
C ALA A 84 -12.88 -4.60 34.15
N SER A 85 -11.79 -3.88 34.48
CA SER A 85 -11.85 -2.72 35.38
C SER A 85 -11.03 -1.49 35.00
N LYS A 86 -10.55 -1.33 33.77
CA LYS A 86 -9.97 -0.05 33.32
C LYS A 86 -10.56 0.38 31.97
N ILE A 87 -11.14 1.57 31.98
CA ILE A 87 -11.52 2.31 30.78
C ILE A 87 -10.21 2.62 30.04
N ASP A 88 -9.85 1.78 29.07
CA ASP A 88 -8.59 1.88 28.36
C ASP A 88 -8.65 2.98 27.29
N ILE A 89 -7.88 4.05 27.51
CA ILE A 89 -7.75 5.21 26.64
C ILE A 89 -6.99 4.84 25.34
N GLY A 90 -6.47 3.62 25.21
CA GLY A 90 -5.85 3.07 24.00
C GLY A 90 -6.81 2.58 22.90
N SER A 91 -8.11 2.47 23.18
CA SER A 91 -9.10 1.81 22.29
C SER A 91 -9.19 2.39 20.86
N VAL A 92 -9.02 3.70 20.67
CA VAL A 92 -9.08 4.34 19.35
C VAL A 92 -7.90 3.97 18.45
N ALA A 93 -6.69 3.86 19.01
CA ALA A 93 -5.51 3.42 18.27
C ALA A 93 -5.65 1.95 17.85
N ASP A 94 -6.22 1.13 18.73
CA ASP A 94 -6.51 -0.28 18.47
C ASP A 94 -7.53 -0.46 17.34
N GLN A 95 -8.57 0.37 17.29
CA GLN A 95 -9.56 0.35 16.21
C GLN A 95 -8.93 0.75 14.87
N PHE A 96 -8.11 1.81 14.83
CA PHE A 96 -7.43 2.27 13.61
C PHE A 96 -6.49 1.20 13.04
N VAL A 97 -5.69 0.56 13.90
CA VAL A 97 -4.80 -0.53 13.51
C VAL A 97 -5.61 -1.73 13.01
N CYS A 98 -6.71 -2.08 13.69
CA CYS A 98 -7.57 -3.19 13.28
C CYS A 98 -8.21 -2.98 11.90
N PHE A 99 -8.71 -1.78 11.61
CA PHE A 99 -9.25 -1.43 10.29
C PHE A 99 -8.17 -1.43 9.20
N THR A 100 -6.97 -0.94 9.51
CA THR A 100 -5.83 -0.95 8.58
C THR A 100 -5.38 -2.37 8.21
N ILE A 101 -5.29 -3.26 9.21
CA ILE A 101 -4.93 -4.67 9.00
C ILE A 101 -6.04 -5.37 8.20
N THR A 102 -7.31 -5.12 8.54
CA THR A 102 -8.47 -5.72 7.85
C THR A 102 -8.58 -5.24 6.40
N GLY A 103 -8.34 -3.95 6.14
CA GLY A 103 -8.29 -3.38 4.79
C GLY A 103 -7.21 -4.02 3.93
N SER A 104 -6.01 -4.26 4.51
CA SER A 104 -4.91 -4.92 3.81
C SER A 104 -5.24 -6.37 3.42
N LYS A 105 -5.90 -7.12 4.33
CA LYS A 105 -6.38 -8.48 4.06
C LYS A 105 -7.45 -8.51 2.96
N LEU A 106 -8.39 -7.56 3.00
CA LEU A 106 -9.45 -7.46 1.99
C LEU A 106 -8.89 -7.11 0.61
N VAL A 107 -7.95 -6.16 0.54
CA VAL A 107 -7.29 -5.79 -0.72
C VAL A 107 -6.47 -6.95 -1.29
N ARG A 108 -5.75 -7.71 -0.45
CA ARG A 108 -5.03 -8.93 -0.89
C ARG A 108 -5.99 -9.94 -1.52
N ARG A 109 -7.18 -10.12 -0.94
CA ARG A 109 -8.23 -11.02 -1.46
C ARG A 109 -8.83 -10.54 -2.77
N ILE A 110 -9.13 -9.25 -2.90
CA ILE A 110 -9.65 -8.66 -4.14
C ILE A 110 -8.61 -8.82 -5.26
N ARG A 111 -7.32 -8.56 -4.98
CA ARG A 111 -6.24 -8.73 -5.97
C ARG A 111 -6.10 -10.18 -6.43
N SER A 112 -6.15 -11.14 -5.52
CA SER A 112 -6.03 -12.56 -5.90
C SER A 112 -7.23 -13.05 -6.71
N GLN A 113 -8.45 -12.62 -6.36
CA GLN A 113 -9.66 -12.94 -7.13
C GLN A 113 -9.68 -12.27 -8.49
N ALA A 114 -9.30 -10.99 -8.57
CA ALA A 114 -9.22 -10.25 -9.84
C ALA A 114 -8.20 -10.88 -10.79
N PHE A 115 -7.04 -11.29 -10.26
CA PHE A 115 -6.01 -12.00 -11.03
C PHE A 115 -6.52 -13.37 -11.52
N ALA A 116 -7.19 -14.14 -10.65
CA ALA A 116 -7.77 -15.42 -11.03
C ALA A 116 -8.84 -15.28 -12.13
N CYS A 117 -9.67 -14.24 -12.09
CA CYS A 117 -10.63 -13.94 -13.14
C CYS A 117 -9.95 -13.49 -14.44
N LEU A 118 -8.90 -12.66 -14.35
CA LEU A 118 -8.12 -12.23 -15.52
C LEU A 118 -7.47 -13.40 -16.27
N LEU A 119 -6.97 -14.41 -15.56
CA LEU A 119 -6.39 -15.61 -16.18
C LEU A 119 -7.41 -16.52 -16.87
N ARG A 120 -8.71 -16.35 -16.58
CA ARG A 120 -9.81 -17.11 -17.23
C ARG A 120 -10.37 -16.40 -18.47
N GLN A 121 -9.89 -15.20 -18.76
CA GLN A 121 -10.38 -14.37 -19.84
C GLN A 121 -9.82 -14.83 -21.19
N GLU A 122 -10.62 -14.70 -22.25
CA GLU A 122 -10.20 -15.02 -23.62
C GLU A 122 -9.09 -14.09 -24.14
N VAL A 123 -8.25 -14.59 -25.05
CA VAL A 123 -7.12 -13.83 -25.60
C VAL A 123 -7.59 -12.56 -26.34
N ALA A 124 -8.74 -12.61 -27.02
CA ALA A 124 -9.34 -11.47 -27.72
C ALA A 124 -9.70 -10.28 -26.79
N TYR A 125 -9.86 -10.53 -25.48
CA TYR A 125 -10.07 -9.45 -24.51
C TYR A 125 -8.83 -8.58 -24.34
N PHE A 126 -7.64 -9.19 -24.41
CA PHE A 126 -6.34 -8.52 -24.26
C PHE A 126 -5.86 -7.85 -25.55
N ASP A 127 -6.47 -8.16 -26.69
CA ASP A 127 -6.14 -7.54 -27.99
C ASP A 127 -6.70 -6.11 -28.14
N ARG A 128 -7.64 -5.69 -27.27
CA ARG A 128 -8.14 -4.31 -27.26
C ARG A 128 -7.08 -3.36 -26.70
N SER A 129 -6.83 -2.25 -27.37
CA SER A 129 -5.84 -1.23 -26.96
C SER A 129 -6.07 -0.69 -25.54
N GLU A 130 -7.31 -0.64 -25.07
CA GLU A 130 -7.68 -0.23 -23.70
C GLU A 130 -7.34 -1.28 -22.62
N ASN A 131 -7.28 -2.56 -23.01
CA ASN A 131 -7.11 -3.72 -22.13
C ASN A 131 -5.72 -4.35 -22.25
N SER A 132 -4.73 -3.55 -22.66
CA SER A 132 -3.33 -3.97 -22.62
C SER A 132 -3.00 -4.50 -21.22
N SER A 133 -2.26 -5.60 -21.17
CA SER A 133 -1.87 -6.29 -19.92
C SER A 133 -1.23 -5.33 -18.90
N GLY A 134 -0.44 -4.36 -19.37
CA GLY A 134 0.15 -3.30 -18.53
C GLY A 134 -0.88 -2.30 -17.99
N ALA A 135 -1.87 -1.91 -18.81
CA ALA A 135 -2.92 -0.98 -18.41
C ALA A 135 -3.86 -1.59 -17.36
N ILE A 136 -4.21 -2.86 -17.51
CA ILE A 136 -5.04 -3.59 -16.53
C ILE A 136 -4.29 -3.75 -15.22
N TYR A 137 -3.01 -4.14 -15.25
CA TYR A 137 -2.20 -4.27 -14.04
C TYR A 137 -2.07 -2.93 -13.31
N ALA A 138 -1.77 -1.85 -14.03
CA ALA A 138 -1.66 -0.50 -13.45
C ALA A 138 -2.98 -0.04 -12.82
N ARG A 139 -4.12 -0.25 -13.49
CA ARG A 139 -5.45 0.05 -12.95
C ARG A 139 -5.78 -0.80 -11.73
N LEU A 140 -5.48 -2.10 -11.75
CA LEU A 140 -5.73 -2.99 -10.62
C LEU A 140 -4.88 -2.63 -9.40
N ALA A 141 -3.61 -2.27 -9.61
CA ALA A 141 -2.72 -1.80 -8.55
C ALA A 141 -3.19 -0.46 -7.97
N SER A 142 -3.52 0.52 -8.83
CA SER A 142 -4.06 1.83 -8.44
C SER A 142 -5.37 1.71 -7.65
N ASN A 143 -6.33 0.96 -8.19
CA ASN A 143 -7.64 0.76 -7.55
C ASN A 143 -7.51 0.01 -6.23
N ALA A 144 -6.58 -0.95 -6.12
CA ALA A 144 -6.29 -1.63 -4.86
C ALA A 144 -5.76 -0.69 -3.77
N THR A 145 -4.85 0.23 -4.14
CA THR A 145 -4.34 1.24 -3.20
C THR A 145 -5.42 2.23 -2.78
N ALA A 146 -6.26 2.67 -3.72
CA ALA A 146 -7.41 3.53 -3.41
C ALA A 146 -8.40 2.85 -2.45
N LEU A 147 -8.71 1.56 -2.67
CA LEU A 147 -9.54 0.77 -1.77
C LEU A 147 -8.93 0.62 -0.38
N GLN A 148 -7.61 0.40 -0.31
CA GLN A 148 -6.90 0.29 0.97
C GLN A 148 -7.01 1.58 1.79
N ASP A 149 -6.85 2.75 1.17
CA ASP A 149 -6.98 4.04 1.85
C ASP A 149 -8.41 4.27 2.36
N MET A 150 -9.42 3.94 1.53
CA MET A 150 -10.82 4.09 1.92
C MET A 150 -11.20 3.20 3.12
N ILE A 151 -10.71 1.96 3.17
CA ILE A 151 -11.08 0.98 4.20
C ILE A 151 -10.21 1.08 5.45
N GLY A 152 -8.90 1.34 5.27
CA GLY A 152 -7.94 1.31 6.36
C GLY A 152 -8.01 2.52 7.29
N THR A 153 -8.11 3.73 6.72
CA THR A 153 -7.95 4.97 7.49
C THR A 153 -9.24 5.79 7.56
N ARG A 154 -9.96 5.91 6.43
CA ARG A 154 -11.15 6.78 6.34
C ARG A 154 -12.38 6.19 7.04
N LEU A 155 -12.61 4.89 6.88
CA LEU A 155 -13.73 4.20 7.52
C LEU A 155 -13.62 4.22 9.06
N GLY A 156 -12.41 4.03 9.59
CA GLY A 156 -12.15 4.16 11.02
C GLY A 156 -12.48 5.55 11.55
N ALA A 157 -12.01 6.60 10.85
CA ALA A 157 -12.27 7.99 11.22
C ALA A 157 -13.77 8.34 11.17
N ILE A 158 -14.52 7.80 10.20
CA ILE A 158 -15.98 8.03 10.12
C ILE A 158 -16.69 7.38 11.31
N CYS A 159 -16.36 6.12 11.62
CA CYS A 159 -16.94 5.43 12.77
C CYS A 159 -16.65 6.17 14.08
N GLU A 160 -15.41 6.66 14.27
CA GLU A 160 -15.02 7.45 15.43
C GLU A 160 -15.77 8.77 15.51
N ALA A 161 -15.86 9.51 14.40
CA ALA A 161 -16.58 10.79 14.35
C ALA A 161 -18.06 10.62 14.70
N LEU A 162 -18.70 9.55 14.20
CA LEU A 162 -20.10 9.24 14.53
C LEU A 162 -20.28 8.86 15.99
N ALA A 163 -19.37 8.05 16.54
CA ALA A 163 -19.42 7.66 17.94
C ALA A 163 -19.27 8.88 18.86
N LEU A 164 -18.22 9.69 18.67
CA LEU A 164 -17.97 10.87 19.49
C LEU A 164 -19.07 11.92 19.33
N SER A 165 -19.56 12.13 18.10
CA SER A 165 -20.67 13.06 17.84
C SER A 165 -21.95 12.59 18.55
N GLY A 166 -22.27 11.29 18.48
CA GLY A 166 -23.43 10.72 19.16
C GLY A 166 -23.35 10.85 20.67
N PHE A 167 -22.20 10.50 21.26
CA PHE A 167 -21.98 10.69 22.70
C PHE A 167 -22.04 12.16 23.10
N GLY A 168 -21.41 13.06 22.34
CA GLY A 168 -21.41 14.49 22.63
C GLY A 168 -22.82 15.11 22.62
N LEU A 169 -23.66 14.72 21.66
CA LEU A 169 -25.06 15.14 21.62
C LEU A 169 -25.85 14.58 22.81
N LEU A 170 -25.72 13.28 23.09
CA LEU A 170 -26.43 12.62 24.18
C LEU A 170 -26.07 13.25 25.54
N PHE A 171 -24.78 13.41 25.82
CA PHE A 171 -24.28 14.04 27.05
C PHE A 171 -24.73 15.49 27.15
N GLY A 172 -24.65 16.26 26.07
CA GLY A 172 -25.06 17.66 26.06
C GLY A 172 -26.55 17.85 26.38
N PHE A 173 -27.43 17.01 25.83
CA PHE A 173 -28.88 17.09 26.12
C PHE A 173 -29.21 16.72 27.57
N THR A 174 -28.47 15.77 28.17
CA THR A 174 -28.70 15.36 29.55
C THR A 174 -28.33 16.42 30.60
N PHE A 175 -27.28 17.22 30.37
CA PHE A 175 -26.84 18.24 31.34
C PHE A 175 -27.49 19.61 31.13
N SER A 176 -27.67 20.04 29.89
CA SER A 176 -28.19 21.38 29.58
C SER A 176 -28.68 21.45 28.14
N TRP A 177 -29.97 21.20 27.94
CA TRP A 177 -30.62 21.26 26.62
C TRP A 177 -30.60 22.67 25.98
N GLN A 178 -30.46 23.73 26.78
CA GLN A 178 -30.45 25.11 26.30
C GLN A 178 -29.12 25.50 25.63
N LEU A 179 -27.99 25.10 26.21
CA LEU A 179 -26.66 25.41 25.66
C LEU A 179 -26.35 24.56 24.42
N THR A 180 -26.85 23.32 24.38
CA THR A 180 -26.66 22.42 23.23
C THR A 180 -27.38 22.87 21.97
N LEU A 181 -28.60 23.41 22.08
CA LEU A 181 -29.33 23.98 20.95
C LEU A 181 -28.54 25.11 20.26
N ILE A 182 -27.87 25.95 21.05
CA ILE A 182 -27.01 27.03 20.52
C ILE A 182 -25.78 26.43 19.80
N SER A 183 -25.14 25.42 20.38
CA SER A 183 -23.99 24.74 19.74
C SER A 183 -24.37 24.05 18.42
N VAL A 184 -25.56 23.45 18.33
CA VAL A 184 -26.05 22.79 17.11
C VAL A 184 -26.30 23.81 15.98
N LEU A 185 -26.84 24.99 16.31
CA LEU A 185 -27.03 26.08 15.35
C LEU A 185 -25.69 26.59 14.81
N LEU A 186 -24.70 26.80 15.69
CA LEU A 186 -23.36 27.24 15.29
C LEU A 186 -22.64 26.19 14.43
N PHE A 187 -22.77 24.90 14.78
CA PHE A 187 -22.19 23.81 13.99
C PHE A 187 -22.82 23.70 12.59
N SER A 188 -24.13 23.93 12.49
CA SER A 188 -24.85 23.95 11.21
C SER A 188 -24.38 25.11 10.31
N ILE A 189 -24.10 26.28 10.90
CA ILE A 189 -23.52 27.42 10.17
C ILE A 189 -22.09 27.09 9.69
N GLN A 190 -21.27 26.43 10.51
CA GLN A 190 -19.91 26.04 10.11
C GLN A 190 -19.89 25.04 8.94
N LEU A 191 -20.81 24.07 8.91
CA LEU A 191 -20.94 23.12 7.81
C LEU A 191 -21.30 23.80 6.48
N THR A 192 -22.21 24.79 6.52
CA THR A 192 -22.59 25.52 5.29
C THR A 192 -21.44 26.36 4.75
N VAL A 193 -20.69 27.07 5.60
CA VAL A 193 -19.49 27.84 5.19
C VAL A 193 -18.42 26.92 4.61
N SER A 194 -18.16 25.77 5.26
CA SER A 194 -17.20 24.78 4.77
C SER A 194 -17.61 24.21 3.41
N GLY A 195 -18.89 23.89 3.22
CA GLY A 195 -19.43 23.41 1.94
C GLY A 195 -19.27 24.42 0.80
N ILE A 196 -19.57 25.69 1.05
CA ILE A 196 -19.37 26.78 0.07
C ILE A 196 -17.88 26.93 -0.28
N CYS A 197 -16.99 26.86 0.71
CA CYS A 197 -15.55 26.94 0.50
C CYS A 197 -15.02 25.79 -0.38
N ILE A 198 -15.46 24.55 -0.11
CA ILE A 198 -15.11 23.38 -0.94
C ILE A 198 -15.60 23.56 -2.37
N HIS A 199 -16.85 23.99 -2.56
CA HIS A 199 -17.41 24.23 -3.89
C HIS A 199 -16.62 25.30 -4.66
N LEU A 200 -16.27 26.41 -4.00
CA LEU A 200 -15.45 27.46 -4.58
C LEU A 200 -14.05 26.94 -4.94
N SER A 201 -13.43 26.15 -4.06
CA SER A 201 -12.11 25.56 -4.32
C SER A 201 -12.12 24.61 -5.53
N ALA A 202 -13.21 23.85 -5.72
CA ALA A 202 -13.39 22.98 -6.87
C ALA A 202 -13.54 23.80 -8.18
N GLN A 203 -14.35 24.85 -8.15
CA GLN A 203 -14.53 25.79 -9.26
C GLN A 203 -13.21 26.47 -9.66
N LEU A 204 -12.40 26.87 -8.67
CA LEU A 204 -11.09 27.47 -8.91
C LEU A 204 -10.11 26.47 -9.53
N LYS A 205 -10.15 25.21 -9.08
CA LYS A 205 -9.30 24.15 -9.63
C LYS A 205 -9.58 23.90 -11.11
N GLU A 206 -10.87 23.82 -11.49
CA GLU A 206 -11.27 23.65 -12.89
C GLU A 206 -10.77 24.80 -13.78
N LYS A 207 -10.89 26.04 -13.30
CA LYS A 207 -10.36 27.22 -14.00
C LYS A 207 -8.84 27.17 -14.13
N CYS A 208 -8.12 26.83 -13.05
CA CYS A 208 -6.66 26.69 -13.08
C CYS A 208 -6.19 25.63 -14.08
N ASP A 209 -6.85 24.48 -14.15
CA ASP A 209 -6.53 23.41 -15.10
C ASP A 209 -6.75 23.88 -16.55
N GLN A 210 -7.78 24.72 -16.78
CA GLN A 210 -8.03 25.35 -18.07
C GLN A 210 -6.93 26.35 -18.46
N TYR A 211 -6.46 27.18 -17.53
CA TYR A 211 -5.33 28.10 -17.76
C TYR A 211 -4.04 27.33 -18.03
N SER A 212 -3.77 26.26 -17.26
CA SER A 212 -2.59 25.40 -17.45
C SER A 212 -2.60 24.71 -18.82
N SER A 213 -3.75 24.20 -19.27
CA SER A 213 -3.90 23.56 -20.58
C SER A 213 -3.67 24.54 -21.73
N ARG A 214 -4.18 25.78 -21.62
CA ARG A 214 -3.92 26.85 -22.60
C ARG A 214 -2.43 27.22 -22.66
N ALA A 215 -1.75 27.37 -21.53
CA ALA A 215 -0.32 27.66 -21.50
C ALA A 215 0.50 26.52 -22.17
N ASN A 216 0.16 25.26 -21.87
CA ASN A 216 0.81 24.11 -22.49
C ASN A 216 0.58 24.01 -24.01
N SER A 217 -0.55 24.52 -24.53
CA SER A 217 -0.79 24.53 -25.98
C SER A 217 0.05 25.55 -26.75
N VAL A 218 0.51 26.62 -26.09
CA VAL A 218 1.32 27.69 -26.70
C VAL A 218 2.82 27.44 -26.54
N GLY A 219 3.24 26.75 -25.47
CA GLY A 219 4.64 26.43 -25.18
C GLY A 219 5.43 25.80 -26.34
N PRO A 220 4.93 24.72 -26.99
CA PRO A 220 5.65 24.04 -28.08
C PRO A 220 5.92 24.96 -29.28
N SER A 221 5.03 25.91 -29.57
CA SER A 221 5.17 26.85 -30.69
C SER A 221 6.25 27.92 -30.49
N LEU A 222 6.78 28.07 -29.27
CA LEU A 222 7.86 29.02 -28.95
C LEU A 222 9.27 28.40 -29.03
N PHE A 223 9.38 27.07 -29.17
CA PHE A 223 10.65 26.33 -29.16
C PHE A 223 11.01 25.65 -30.49
N GLU A 224 10.22 25.81 -31.56
CA GLU A 224 10.68 25.38 -32.89
C GLU A 224 11.76 26.35 -33.40
N PRO A 225 12.99 25.87 -33.71
CA PRO A 225 13.99 26.70 -34.34
C PRO A 225 13.56 26.99 -35.78
N PHE A 226 13.61 28.28 -36.16
CA PHE A 226 13.49 28.76 -37.53
C PHE A 226 14.44 28.02 -38.49
#